data_AF-A0A346A281-F1
#
_entry.id   AF-A0A346A281-F1
#
_cell.length_a   1.000
_cell.length_b   1.000
_cell.length_c   1.000
_cell.angle_alpha   90.00
_cell.angle_beta   90.00
_cell.angle_gamma   90.00
#
_symmetry.space_group_name_H-M   'P 1'
#
loop_
_entity.id
_entity.type
_entity.pdbx_description
1 polymer ?
#
loop_
_entity_poly.entity_id
_entity_poly.type
_entity_poly.pdbx_seq_one_letter_code
_entity_poly.pdbx_strand_id
1 'polypeptide(L)'
;MPALSALRPALIAGALMLAGTQVAPAADEVPRFNIGPSCKAAATAAVTASRDEKACTADENTALDKLKQDWSHYNVNQRGHCVRLSSLGGSPSYVELLTCLELAKAAAELPDESLNRGGMIER
;
A
#
# COMPACT_ATOMS: atom_id res chain seq x y z
N MET A 1 18.91 43.15 -57.02
CA MET A 1 19.76 41.97 -56.72
C MET A 1 20.72 42.40 -55.61
N PRO A 2 20.49 41.93 -54.38
CA PRO A 2 21.20 40.75 -53.89
C PRO A 2 20.28 39.67 -53.31
N ALA A 3 20.86 38.48 -53.19
CA ALA A 3 20.20 37.19 -53.05
C ALA A 3 19.63 36.95 -51.65
N LEU A 4 18.40 36.42 -51.59
CA LEU A 4 17.83 35.78 -50.41
C LEU A 4 18.57 34.46 -50.17
N SER A 5 19.34 34.38 -49.09
CA SER A 5 19.87 33.12 -48.61
C SER A 5 18.81 32.42 -47.76
N ALA A 6 18.36 31.26 -48.22
CA ALA A 6 17.35 30.43 -47.57
C ALA A 6 17.92 29.83 -46.28
N LEU A 7 17.46 30.30 -45.12
CA LEU A 7 17.69 29.60 -43.85
C LEU A 7 16.83 28.35 -43.85
N ARG A 8 17.47 27.19 -43.99
CA ARG A 8 16.81 25.88 -43.89
C ARG A 8 16.19 25.72 -42.50
N PRO A 9 14.89 25.39 -42.37
CA PRO A 9 14.33 25.03 -41.08
C PRO A 9 14.94 23.68 -40.67
N ALA A 10 15.75 23.69 -39.62
CA ALA A 10 16.10 22.47 -38.93
C ALA A 10 14.83 21.94 -38.27
N LEU A 11 14.17 20.98 -38.93
CA LEU A 11 13.07 20.21 -38.34
C LEU A 11 13.68 19.39 -37.20
N ILE A 12 13.62 19.92 -35.97
CA ILE A 12 13.88 19.15 -34.78
C ILE A 12 12.73 18.15 -34.68
N ALA A 13 13.01 16.90 -35.04
CA ALA A 13 12.14 15.76 -34.76
C ALA A 13 12.02 15.64 -33.23
N GLY A 14 11.04 16.32 -32.67
CA GLY A 14 10.66 16.18 -31.27
C GLY A 14 10.13 14.76 -31.07
N ALA A 15 10.97 13.89 -30.51
CA ALA A 15 10.57 12.57 -30.08
C ALA A 15 9.39 12.69 -29.10
N LEU A 16 8.23 12.15 -29.51
CA LEU A 16 7.05 12.05 -28.69
C LEU A 16 7.36 11.07 -27.55
N MET A 17 7.76 11.59 -26.39
CA MET A 17 7.90 10.80 -25.17
C MET A 17 6.50 10.43 -24.69
N LEU A 18 6.00 9.26 -25.11
CA LEU A 18 4.87 8.60 -24.44
C LEU A 18 5.31 8.23 -23.02
N ALA A 19 5.10 9.14 -22.07
CA ALA A 19 5.14 8.81 -20.66
C ALA A 19 3.90 7.97 -20.33
N GLY A 20 3.90 6.71 -20.75
CA GLY A 20 2.97 5.70 -20.26
C GLY A 20 3.31 5.43 -18.80
N THR A 21 2.56 6.03 -17.88
CA THR A 21 2.64 5.63 -16.47
C THR A 21 2.13 4.21 -16.37
N GLN A 22 3.08 3.29 -16.22
CA GLN A 22 2.90 1.91 -15.80
C GLN A 22 1.80 1.81 -14.73
N VAL A 23 0.65 1.28 -15.11
CA VAL A 23 -0.34 0.80 -14.15
C VAL A 23 0.28 -0.44 -13.53
N ALA A 24 0.87 -0.30 -12.35
CA ALA A 24 1.20 -1.47 -11.55
C ALA A 24 -0.11 -2.22 -11.32
N PRO A 25 -0.23 -3.49 -11.72
CA PRO A 25 -1.40 -4.26 -11.33
C PRO A 25 -1.42 -4.25 -9.81
N ALA A 26 -2.43 -3.60 -9.21
CA ALA A 26 -2.71 -3.87 -7.81
C ALA A 26 -2.95 -5.37 -7.74
N ALA A 27 -2.28 -6.02 -6.78
CA ALA A 27 -2.42 -7.45 -6.59
C ALA A 27 -3.93 -7.76 -6.48
N ASP A 28 -4.48 -8.38 -7.54
CA ASP A 28 -5.89 -8.77 -7.55
C ASP A 28 -6.16 -9.86 -6.52
N GLU A 29 -5.10 -10.45 -5.99
CA GLU A 29 -5.08 -11.46 -4.94
C GLU A 29 -4.41 -10.93 -3.66
N VAL A 30 -4.79 -11.52 -2.52
CA VAL A 30 -4.10 -11.30 -1.26
C VAL A 30 -2.63 -11.73 -1.40
N PRO A 31 -1.65 -10.91 -1.01
CA PRO A 31 -0.23 -11.26 -1.14
C PRO A 31 0.12 -12.48 -0.30
N ARG A 32 1.18 -13.20 -0.69
CA ARG A 32 1.71 -14.32 0.10
C ARG A 32 2.86 -13.85 0.98
N PHE A 33 2.56 -13.51 2.22
CA PHE A 33 3.56 -13.14 3.22
C PHE A 33 4.19 -14.36 3.88
N ASN A 34 5.50 -14.25 4.14
CA ASN A 34 6.22 -15.15 5.03
C ASN A 34 6.21 -14.57 6.45
N ILE A 35 5.29 -15.08 7.29
CA ILE A 35 5.03 -14.59 8.65
C ILE A 35 5.97 -15.17 9.72
N GLY A 36 6.78 -16.19 9.37
CA GLY A 36 7.67 -16.85 10.34
C GLY A 36 8.64 -15.87 11.01
N PRO A 37 9.37 -15.03 10.24
CA PRO A 37 10.26 -14.02 10.81
C PRO A 37 9.57 -13.02 11.74
N SER A 38 8.40 -12.49 11.36
CA SER A 38 7.65 -11.53 12.18
C SER A 38 7.13 -12.20 13.45
N CYS A 39 6.60 -13.43 13.38
CA CYS A 39 6.13 -14.14 14.57
C CYS A 39 7.24 -14.55 15.52
N LYS A 40 8.40 -14.96 15.01
CA LYS A 40 9.57 -15.24 15.84
C LYS A 40 10.08 -13.97 16.54
N ALA A 41 10.11 -12.85 15.84
CA ALA A 41 10.49 -11.56 16.41
C ALA A 41 9.48 -11.13 17.51
N ALA A 42 8.18 -11.26 17.25
CA ALA A 42 7.12 -10.97 18.22
C ALA A 42 7.23 -11.84 19.48
N ALA A 43 7.47 -13.15 19.32
CA ALA A 43 7.68 -14.06 20.43
C ALA A 43 8.93 -13.72 21.27
N THR A 44 9.99 -13.25 20.61
CA THR A 44 11.22 -12.82 21.29
C THR A 44 11.01 -11.52 22.08
N ALA A 45 10.18 -10.62 21.56
CA ALA A 45 9.82 -9.36 22.22
C ALA A 45 8.71 -9.52 23.28
N ALA A 46 8.08 -10.68 23.37
CA ALA A 46 6.94 -10.91 24.25
C ALA A 46 7.37 -10.89 25.73
N VAL A 47 6.68 -10.07 26.53
CA VAL A 47 6.84 -10.01 27.99
C VAL A 47 5.96 -11.06 28.68
N THR A 48 4.95 -11.57 27.98
CA THR A 48 3.99 -12.56 28.49
C THR A 48 4.00 -13.83 27.65
N ALA A 49 3.82 -14.98 28.31
CA ALA A 49 3.81 -16.29 27.64
C ALA A 49 2.68 -16.44 26.61
N SER A 50 1.59 -15.68 26.73
CA SER A 50 0.43 -15.73 25.82
C SER A 50 0.69 -15.11 24.43
N ARG A 51 1.84 -14.45 24.23
CA ARG A 51 2.24 -13.87 22.94
C ARG A 51 3.42 -14.63 22.32
N ASP A 52 3.40 -15.95 22.47
CA ASP A 52 4.38 -16.82 21.84
C ASP A 52 4.19 -16.93 20.32
N GLU A 53 5.13 -17.61 19.65
CA GLU A 53 5.15 -17.74 18.19
C GLU A 53 3.90 -18.45 17.64
N LYS A 54 3.33 -19.38 18.41
CA LYS A 54 2.13 -20.13 18.03
C LYS A 54 0.90 -19.22 18.06
N ALA A 55 0.77 -18.40 19.10
CA ALA A 55 -0.29 -17.40 19.19
C ALA A 55 -0.21 -16.41 18.02
N CYS A 56 0.98 -15.87 17.72
CA CYS A 56 1.16 -14.99 16.56
C CYS A 56 0.78 -15.69 15.25
N THR A 57 1.22 -16.93 15.04
CA THR A 57 0.91 -17.67 13.82
C THR A 57 -0.60 -17.90 13.66
N ALA A 58 -1.33 -18.10 14.76
CA ALA A 58 -2.79 -18.23 14.73
C ALA A 58 -3.47 -16.90 14.37
N ASP A 59 -3.01 -15.78 14.95
CA ASP A 59 -3.53 -14.44 14.65
C ASP A 59 -3.31 -14.09 13.16
N GLU A 60 -2.10 -14.36 12.65
CA GLU A 60 -1.74 -14.13 11.24
C GLU A 60 -2.58 -14.96 10.25
N ASN A 61 -2.83 -16.25 10.55
CA ASN A 61 -3.68 -17.08 9.70
C ASN A 61 -5.15 -16.64 9.74
N THR A 62 -5.64 -16.22 10.90
CA THR A 62 -6.98 -15.68 11.05
C THR A 62 -7.14 -14.40 10.21
N ALA A 63 -6.16 -13.50 10.27
CA ALA A 63 -6.14 -12.29 9.46
C ALA A 63 -6.07 -12.60 7.95
N LEU A 64 -5.24 -13.57 7.54
CA LEU A 64 -5.19 -14.04 6.15
C LEU A 64 -6.54 -14.56 5.67
N ASP A 65 -7.24 -15.36 6.47
CA ASP A 65 -8.54 -15.90 6.08
C ASP A 65 -9.59 -14.80 5.96
N LYS A 66 -9.55 -13.79 6.84
CA LYS A 66 -10.40 -12.60 6.72
C LYS A 66 -10.08 -11.77 5.48
N LEU A 67 -8.79 -11.58 5.18
CA LEU A 67 -8.34 -10.92 3.96
C LEU A 67 -8.84 -11.66 2.71
N LYS A 68 -8.75 -12.99 2.65
CA LYS A 68 -9.28 -13.76 1.50
C LYS A 68 -10.78 -13.57 1.30
N GLN A 69 -11.54 -13.42 2.38
CA GLN A 69 -12.99 -13.20 2.31
C GLN A 69 -13.33 -11.80 1.82
N ASP A 70 -12.62 -10.78 2.31
CA ASP A 70 -12.98 -9.38 2.12
C ASP A 70 -12.12 -8.63 1.10
N TRP A 71 -11.12 -9.27 0.48
CA TRP A 71 -10.14 -8.61 -0.39
C TRP A 71 -10.78 -7.72 -1.47
N SER A 72 -11.85 -8.22 -2.09
CA SER A 72 -12.59 -7.53 -3.14
C SER A 72 -13.43 -6.35 -2.64
N HIS A 73 -13.73 -6.28 -1.33
CA HIS A 73 -14.44 -5.16 -0.72
C HIS A 73 -13.56 -3.91 -0.57
N TYR A 74 -12.23 -4.07 -0.62
CA TYR A 74 -11.29 -2.97 -0.61
C TYR A 74 -10.98 -2.52 -2.04
N ASN A 75 -10.85 -1.21 -2.26
CA ASN A 75 -10.48 -0.72 -3.58
C ASN A 75 -8.99 -0.94 -3.87
N VAL A 76 -8.63 -0.85 -5.16
CA VAL A 76 -7.27 -1.05 -5.69
C VAL A 76 -6.24 -0.15 -5.00
N ASN A 77 -6.61 1.10 -4.66
CA ASN A 77 -5.71 2.04 -4.02
C ASN A 77 -5.43 1.64 -2.56
N GLN A 78 -6.48 1.29 -1.80
CA GLN A 78 -6.37 0.79 -0.42
C GLN A 78 -5.50 -0.47 -0.37
N ARG A 79 -5.78 -1.46 -1.24
CA ARG A 79 -4.99 -2.69 -1.37
C ARG A 79 -3.51 -2.37 -1.63
N GLY A 80 -3.23 -1.57 -2.65
CA GLY A 80 -1.85 -1.21 -2.99
C GLY A 80 -1.13 -0.44 -1.88
N HIS A 81 -1.81 0.49 -1.22
CA HIS A 81 -1.26 1.28 -0.11
C HIS A 81 -0.91 0.39 1.08
N CYS A 82 -1.88 -0.40 1.56
CA CYS A 82 -1.70 -1.22 2.76
C CYS A 82 -0.71 -2.37 2.57
N VAL A 83 -0.63 -2.96 1.37
CA VAL A 83 0.41 -3.97 1.08
C VAL A 83 1.81 -3.38 1.19
N ARG A 84 2.02 -2.16 0.65
CA ARG A 84 3.30 -1.46 0.81
C ARG A 84 3.59 -1.17 2.27
N LEU A 85 2.63 -0.59 2.99
CA LEU A 85 2.79 -0.23 4.40
C LEU A 85 3.20 -1.43 5.24
N SER A 86 2.48 -2.55 5.08
CA SER A 86 2.73 -3.80 5.81
C SER A 86 4.06 -4.45 5.46
N SER A 87 4.79 -3.97 4.45
CA SER A 87 6.11 -4.49 4.08
C SER A 87 7.27 -3.58 4.50
N LEU A 88 7.00 -2.34 4.95
CA LEU A 88 8.03 -1.35 5.28
C LEU A 88 8.81 -1.71 6.54
N GLY A 89 8.18 -2.39 7.50
CA GLY A 89 8.80 -2.83 8.77
C GLY A 89 9.79 -3.99 8.64
N GLY A 90 10.09 -4.46 7.43
CA GLY A 90 11.08 -5.50 7.14
C GLY A 90 10.56 -6.94 7.20
N SER A 91 9.52 -7.22 8.00
CA SER A 91 8.83 -8.52 7.98
C SER A 91 7.32 -8.30 7.87
N PRO A 92 6.66 -8.77 6.81
CA PRO A 92 5.26 -8.45 6.59
C PRO A 92 4.31 -9.20 7.53
N SER A 93 3.16 -8.58 7.82
CA SER A 93 2.09 -9.09 8.68
C SER A 93 0.73 -8.97 7.99
N TYR A 94 -0.06 -10.04 8.04
CA TYR A 94 -1.46 -10.03 7.61
C TYR A 94 -2.35 -9.30 8.61
N VAL A 95 -2.01 -9.32 9.90
CA VAL A 95 -2.72 -8.52 10.91
C VAL A 95 -2.57 -7.04 10.58
N GLU A 96 -1.34 -6.58 10.31
CA GLU A 96 -1.10 -5.18 9.92
C GLU A 96 -1.82 -4.82 8.61
N LEU A 97 -1.77 -5.71 7.61
CA LEU A 97 -2.47 -5.50 6.33
C LEU A 97 -3.98 -5.37 6.52
N LEU A 98 -4.58 -6.29 7.27
CA LEU A 98 -6.02 -6.26 7.54
C LEU A 98 -6.40 -4.99 8.30
N THR A 99 -5.68 -4.65 9.37
CA THR A 99 -5.94 -3.45 10.16
C THR A 99 -5.80 -2.18 9.31
N CYS A 100 -4.77 -2.08 8.47
CA CYS A 100 -4.62 -0.94 7.56
C CYS A 100 -5.82 -0.81 6.62
N LEU A 101 -6.31 -1.91 6.05
CA LEU A 101 -7.43 -1.91 5.13
C LEU A 101 -8.74 -1.53 5.83
N GLU A 102 -8.99 -2.06 7.03
CA GLU A 102 -10.15 -1.70 7.85
C GLU A 102 -10.14 -0.21 8.21
N LEU A 103 -8.98 0.33 8.60
CA LEU A 103 -8.82 1.76 8.89
C LEU A 103 -8.99 2.62 7.64
N ALA A 104 -8.40 2.22 6.50
CA ALA A 104 -8.52 2.96 5.25
C ALA A 104 -9.95 2.96 4.71
N LYS A 105 -10.71 1.88 4.95
CA LYS A 105 -12.15 1.81 4.66
C LYS A 105 -12.94 2.72 5.60
N ALA A 106 -12.72 2.62 6.90
CA ALA A 106 -13.40 3.45 7.88
C ALA A 106 -13.15 4.94 7.65
N ALA A 107 -11.91 5.33 7.34
CA ALA A 107 -11.55 6.71 7.04
C ALA A 107 -12.26 7.25 5.79
N ALA A 108 -12.48 6.41 4.77
CA ALA A 108 -13.21 6.78 3.56
C ALA A 108 -14.72 6.95 3.79
N GLU A 109 -15.25 6.44 4.91
CA GLU A 109 -16.66 6.50 5.27
C GLU A 109 -16.98 7.66 6.24
N LEU A 110 -15.95 8.37 6.74
CA LEU A 110 -16.13 9.52 7.63
C LEU A 110 -16.67 10.76 6.88
N PRO A 111 -17.55 11.57 7.51
CA PRO A 111 -17.99 12.84 6.94
C PRO A 111 -16.89 13.92 6.98
N ASP A 112 -16.98 14.91 6.09
CA ASP A 112 -15.99 15.99 5.95
C ASP A 112 -15.75 16.79 7.25
N GLU A 113 -16.80 16.96 8.08
CA GLU A 113 -16.70 17.68 9.36
C GLU A 113 -15.70 17.00 10.32
N SER A 114 -15.66 15.67 10.34
CA SER A 114 -14.73 14.91 11.20
C SER A 114 -13.28 15.10 10.78
N LEU A 115 -13.01 15.21 9.47
CA LEU A 115 -11.67 15.49 8.96
C LEU A 115 -11.21 16.89 9.36
N ASN A 116 -12.11 17.87 9.30
CA ASN A 116 -11.81 19.26 9.70
C ASN A 116 -11.59 19.41 11.21
N ARG A 117 -12.31 18.64 12.03
CA ARG A 117 -12.11 18.59 13.50
C ARG A 117 -10.77 17.95 13.89
N GLY A 118 -10.29 16.96 13.13
CA GLY A 118 -8.97 16.35 13.31
C GLY A 118 -7.79 17.26 12.93
N GLY A 119 -8.01 18.33 12.16
CA GLY A 119 -6.99 19.36 11.90
C GLY A 119 -6.72 20.30 13.08
N MET A 120 -7.56 20.26 14.12
CA MET A 120 -7.46 21.16 15.28
C MET A 120 -6.61 20.62 16.44
N ILE A 121 -6.05 19.40 16.30
CA ILE A 121 -5.14 18.77 17.28
C ILE A 121 -3.65 19.04 17.00
N GLU A 122 -3.31 19.86 16.01
CA GLU A 122 -1.96 20.43 15.90
C GLU A 122 -1.88 21.78 16.63
N ARG A 123 -1.39 21.76 17.88
CA ARG A 123 -0.70 22.88 18.52
C ARG A 123 0.48 22.38 19.34
#